data_AF-A0A972GEC3-F1
#
_entry.id   AF-A0A972GEC3-F1
#
_cell.length_a   1.000
_cell.length_b   1.000
_cell.length_c   1.000
_cell.angle_alpha   90.00
_cell.angle_beta   90.00
_cell.angle_gamma   90.00
#
_symmetry.space_group_name_H-M   'P 1'
#
loop_
_entity.id
_entity.type
_entity.pdbx_description
1 polymer ?
#
loop_
_entity_poly.entity_id
_entity_poly.type
_entity_poly.pdbx_seq_one_letter_code
_entity_poly.pdbx_strand_id
1 'polypeptide(L)'
;MAVTSKKIRSAQRLRVGSSLRSIHTLLYVTAIGLALIACTLAGMRLLNWAQITLDDILYGRPRTFHLTDYVGGQTGSDTPTHFTAMNIDRQVVVFELPGGDPKHIQVIEGPYLVGAHEDLTPVTLSLHDVDGDSLKDLLVEIRQEQIVYLHRDGAFRLPTPEEHASIQLERDQ
;
A
#
# COMPACT_ATOMS: atom_id res chain seq x y z
N MET A 1 54.97 0.33 86.33
CA MET A 1 53.84 1.09 85.77
C MET A 1 53.53 0.53 84.39
N ALA A 2 52.36 -0.08 84.19
CA ALA A 2 51.94 -0.62 82.90
C ALA A 2 50.60 0.04 82.51
N VAL A 3 50.58 0.79 81.41
CA VAL A 3 49.39 1.46 80.90
C VAL A 3 48.77 0.56 79.83
N THR A 4 47.66 -0.10 80.17
CA THR A 4 46.90 -0.91 79.22
C THR A 4 46.10 0.02 78.30
N SER A 5 46.35 -0.04 76.99
CA SER A 5 45.56 0.71 76.01
C SER A 5 44.33 -0.12 75.59
N LYS A 6 43.15 0.40 75.90
CA LYS A 6 41.87 -0.20 75.50
C LYS A 6 41.60 0.14 74.03
N LYS A 7 41.83 -0.80 73.10
CA LYS A 7 41.46 -0.63 71.69
C LYS A 7 39.94 -0.55 71.55
N ILE A 8 39.44 0.62 71.17
CA ILE A 8 38.03 0.83 70.81
C ILE A 8 37.83 0.26 69.41
N ARG A 9 37.03 -0.80 69.28
CA ARG A 9 36.60 -1.31 67.96
C ARG A 9 35.63 -0.30 67.37
N SER A 10 35.95 0.25 66.21
CA SER A 10 35.06 1.09 65.43
C SER A 10 33.89 0.24 64.92
N ALA A 11 32.69 0.52 65.42
CA ALA A 11 31.46 -0.07 64.87
C ALA A 11 31.25 0.49 63.46
N GLN A 12 31.50 -0.35 62.45
CA GLN A 12 31.20 -0.06 61.06
C GLN A 12 29.67 -0.01 60.92
N ARG A 13 29.09 1.20 60.93
CA ARG A 13 27.65 1.38 60.63
C ARG A 13 27.42 1.00 59.17
N LEU A 14 26.76 -0.12 58.93
CA LEU A 14 26.19 -0.45 57.63
C LEU A 14 25.17 0.64 57.28
N ARG A 15 25.53 1.52 56.34
CA ARG A 15 24.59 2.47 55.73
C ARG A 15 23.64 1.67 54.83
N VAL A 16 22.55 1.17 55.40
CA VAL A 16 21.38 0.75 54.62
C VAL A 16 20.65 2.03 54.25
N GLY A 17 20.97 2.59 53.09
CA GLY A 17 20.47 3.91 52.72
C GLY A 17 20.53 4.16 51.22
N SER A 18 19.83 3.35 50.42
CA SER A 18 19.61 3.65 49.00
C SER A 18 18.47 2.86 48.32
N SER A 19 17.45 2.39 49.04
CA SER A 19 16.40 1.54 48.44
C SER A 19 15.28 2.33 47.74
N LEU A 20 14.74 3.37 48.37
CA LEU A 20 13.52 4.04 47.86
C LEU A 20 13.75 4.87 46.59
N ARG A 21 14.88 5.60 46.52
CA ARG A 21 15.18 6.47 45.36
C ARG A 21 15.41 5.67 44.08
N SER A 22 16.01 4.48 44.19
CA SER A 22 16.24 3.57 43.07
C SER A 22 14.92 2.98 42.53
N ILE A 23 13.98 2.63 43.41
CA ILE A 23 12.64 2.15 43.01
C ILE A 23 11.85 3.25 42.29
N HIS A 24 11.87 4.48 42.79
CA HIS A 24 11.21 5.60 42.11
C HIS A 24 11.83 5.86 40.73
N THR A 25 13.16 5.83 40.60
CA THR A 25 13.83 5.96 39.29
C THR A 25 13.43 4.84 38.34
N LEU A 26 13.39 3.59 38.81
CA LEU A 26 12.94 2.45 37.99
C LEU A 26 11.50 2.66 37.51
N LEU A 27 10.59 3.05 38.40
CA LEU A 27 9.19 3.32 38.07
C LEU A 27 9.07 4.42 37.02
N TYR A 28 9.77 5.55 37.19
CA TYR A 28 9.75 6.63 36.20
C TYR A 28 10.31 6.19 34.83
N VAL A 29 11.42 5.45 34.81
CA VAL A 29 11.99 4.95 33.55
C VAL A 29 11.02 4.00 32.86
N THR A 30 10.39 3.08 33.60
CA THR A 30 9.38 2.17 33.02
C THR A 30 8.14 2.91 32.54
N ALA A 31 7.64 3.90 33.28
CA ALA A 31 6.50 4.71 32.89
C ALA A 31 6.79 5.53 31.62
N ILE A 32 7.97 6.15 31.52
CA ILE A 32 8.40 6.88 30.32
C ILE A 32 8.53 5.91 29.13
N GLY A 33 9.13 4.73 29.34
CA GLY A 33 9.23 3.70 28.30
C GLY A 33 7.85 3.27 27.78
N LEU A 34 6.91 3.00 28.69
CA LEU A 34 5.52 2.67 28.32
C LEU A 34 4.80 3.82 27.63
N ALA A 35 4.99 5.05 28.10
CA ALA A 35 4.41 6.23 27.47
C ALA A 35 4.94 6.43 26.04
N LEU A 36 6.25 6.24 25.82
CA LEU A 36 6.84 6.29 24.48
C LEU A 36 6.26 5.21 23.57
N ILE A 37 6.15 3.97 24.04
CA ILE A 37 5.52 2.88 23.27
C ILE A 37 4.07 3.24 22.94
N ALA A 38 3.28 3.70 23.91
CA ALA A 38 1.90 4.12 23.69
C ALA A 38 1.80 5.26 22.67
N CYS A 39 2.68 6.26 22.75
CA CYS A 39 2.75 7.35 21.78
C CYS A 39 3.08 6.84 20.37
N THR A 40 4.02 5.90 20.23
CA THR A 40 4.36 5.34 18.90
C THR A 40 3.18 4.59 18.28
N LEU A 41 2.47 3.76 19.07
CA LEU A 41 1.30 3.03 18.62
C LEU A 41 0.15 3.98 18.23
N ALA A 42 -0.10 5.01 19.04
CA ALA A 42 -1.09 6.05 18.72
C ALA A 42 -0.73 6.82 17.46
N GLY A 43 0.55 7.16 17.28
CA GLY A 43 1.08 7.82 16.08
C GLY A 43 0.86 6.98 14.83
N MET A 44 1.20 5.68 14.86
CA MET A 44 0.97 4.77 13.74
C MET A 44 -0.52 4.67 13.37
N ARG A 45 -1.41 4.63 14.36
CA ARG A 45 -2.87 4.61 14.13
C ARG A 45 -3.37 5.90 13.47
N LEU A 46 -2.88 7.05 13.91
CA LEU A 46 -3.23 8.35 13.33
C LEU A 46 -2.77 8.47 11.87
N LEU A 47 -1.55 8.04 11.57
CA LEU A 47 -1.01 8.06 10.21
C LEU A 47 -1.84 7.16 9.27
N ASN A 48 -2.16 5.94 9.70
CA ASN A 48 -2.99 5.03 8.90
C ASN A 48 -4.40 5.59 8.65
N TRP A 49 -5.03 6.17 9.67
CA TRP A 49 -6.32 6.84 9.51
C TRP A 49 -6.25 8.02 8.54
N ALA A 50 -5.19 8.84 8.63
CA ALA A 50 -5.00 9.98 7.74
C ALA A 50 -4.82 9.54 6.29
N GLN A 51 -4.00 8.51 6.02
CA GLN A 51 -3.81 7.95 4.68
C GLN A 51 -5.14 7.46 4.08
N ILE A 52 -5.87 6.62 4.82
CA ILE A 52 -7.17 6.11 4.38
C ILE A 52 -8.14 7.26 4.09
N THR A 53 -8.18 8.28 4.95
CA THR A 53 -9.09 9.42 4.77
C THR A 53 -8.73 10.26 3.55
N LEU A 54 -7.44 10.48 3.30
CA LEU A 54 -6.97 11.18 2.09
C LEU A 54 -7.33 10.40 0.83
N ASP A 55 -7.12 9.09 0.84
CA ASP A 55 -7.49 8.23 -0.28
C ASP A 55 -8.99 8.22 -0.52
N ASP A 56 -9.79 8.20 0.55
CA ASP A 56 -11.25 8.25 0.45
C ASP A 56 -11.74 9.59 -0.14
N ILE A 57 -11.05 10.69 0.13
CA ILE A 57 -11.33 12.00 -0.48
C ILE A 57 -10.95 11.99 -1.97
N LEU A 58 -9.80 11.42 -2.31
CA LEU A 58 -9.28 11.45 -3.69
C LEU A 58 -10.02 10.49 -4.62
N TYR A 59 -10.37 9.29 -4.13
CA TYR A 59 -10.89 8.19 -4.95
C TYR A 59 -12.33 7.78 -4.60
N GLY A 60 -12.88 8.22 -3.47
CA GLY A 60 -14.20 7.80 -2.99
C GLY A 60 -14.23 6.40 -2.37
N ARG A 61 -15.44 5.98 -1.95
CA ARG A 61 -15.74 4.61 -1.50
C ARG A 61 -17.01 4.09 -2.20
N PRO A 62 -16.92 3.02 -3.02
CA PRO A 62 -15.72 2.28 -3.42
C PRO A 62 -14.74 3.13 -4.24
N ARG A 63 -13.45 2.83 -4.19
CA ARG A 63 -12.42 3.57 -4.95
C ARG A 63 -12.61 3.27 -6.44
N THR A 64 -13.04 4.27 -7.20
CA THR A 64 -13.21 4.17 -8.65
C THR A 64 -12.23 5.08 -9.36
N PHE A 65 -11.60 4.57 -10.42
CA PHE A 65 -10.77 5.35 -11.32
C PHE A 65 -11.41 5.39 -12.70
N HIS A 66 -11.45 6.56 -13.31
CA HIS A 66 -12.07 6.78 -14.61
C HIS A 66 -11.00 7.26 -15.58
N LEU A 67 -10.91 6.60 -16.73
CA LEU A 67 -10.01 6.97 -17.82
C LEU A 67 -10.82 7.06 -19.11
N THR A 68 -10.47 8.01 -19.98
CA THR A 68 -11.13 8.18 -21.27
C THR A 68 -10.07 8.48 -22.31
N ASP A 69 -9.94 7.61 -23.30
CA ASP A 69 -8.92 7.76 -24.33
C ASP A 69 -9.29 6.95 -25.59
N TYR A 70 -8.56 7.21 -26.67
CA TYR A 70 -8.62 6.48 -27.92
C TYR A 70 -7.65 5.31 -27.89
N VAL A 71 -8.17 4.09 -27.96
CA VAL A 71 -7.40 2.83 -27.84
C VAL A 71 -6.95 2.21 -29.17
N GLY A 72 -7.31 2.84 -30.30
CA GLY A 72 -7.15 2.26 -31.64
C GLY A 72 -8.13 1.07 -31.85
N GLY A 73 -8.38 0.66 -33.09
CA GLY A 73 -9.24 -0.52 -33.35
C GLY A 73 -10.42 -0.30 -34.31
N GLN A 74 -11.33 -1.28 -34.35
CA GLN A 74 -12.33 -1.42 -35.42
C GLN A 74 -13.20 -0.16 -35.58
N THR A 75 -12.94 0.52 -36.71
CA THR A 75 -13.79 1.54 -37.31
C THR A 75 -13.68 2.94 -36.70
N GLY A 76 -12.48 3.50 -36.65
CA GLY A 76 -12.27 4.96 -36.68
C GLY A 76 -13.26 5.76 -35.82
N SER A 77 -13.55 5.26 -34.61
CA SER A 77 -14.55 5.87 -33.77
C SER A 77 -13.93 7.17 -33.28
N ASP A 78 -14.39 8.28 -33.83
CA ASP A 78 -14.08 9.63 -33.35
C ASP A 78 -14.62 9.85 -31.92
N THR A 79 -15.17 8.79 -31.30
CA THR A 79 -15.57 8.72 -29.91
C THR A 79 -14.53 7.94 -29.08
N PRO A 80 -14.08 8.51 -27.95
CA PRO A 80 -13.14 7.84 -27.07
C PRO A 80 -13.82 6.66 -26.34
N THR A 81 -13.02 5.71 -25.91
CA THR A 81 -13.46 4.61 -25.05
C THR A 81 -13.37 5.04 -23.61
N HIS A 82 -14.41 4.75 -22.83
CA HIS A 82 -14.45 5.05 -21.40
C HIS A 82 -14.10 3.80 -20.60
N PHE A 83 -13.18 3.94 -19.66
CA PHE A 83 -12.80 2.91 -18.73
C PHE A 83 -13.14 3.32 -17.31
N THR A 84 -13.70 2.39 -16.55
CA THR A 84 -13.90 2.55 -15.11
C THR A 84 -13.30 1.35 -14.39
N ALA A 85 -12.24 1.57 -13.63
CA ALA A 85 -11.68 0.56 -12.74
C ALA A 85 -12.17 0.74 -11.31
N MET A 86 -12.38 -0.37 -10.62
CA MET A 86 -12.65 -0.36 -9.19
C MET A 86 -12.19 -1.64 -8.52
N ASN A 87 -11.97 -1.52 -7.22
CA ASN A 87 -11.72 -2.64 -6.33
C ASN A 87 -13.01 -2.97 -5.56
N ILE A 88 -13.59 -4.13 -5.84
CA ILE A 88 -14.80 -4.63 -5.19
C ILE A 88 -14.38 -5.72 -4.21
N ASP A 89 -14.25 -5.39 -2.93
CA ASP A 89 -13.90 -6.34 -1.87
C ASP A 89 -12.68 -7.22 -2.24
N ARG A 90 -11.61 -6.59 -2.74
CA ARG A 90 -10.34 -7.19 -3.19
C ARG A 90 -10.36 -7.79 -4.60
N GLN A 91 -11.51 -7.83 -5.26
CA GLN A 91 -11.59 -8.20 -6.66
C GLN A 91 -11.42 -6.94 -7.52
N VAL A 92 -10.35 -6.88 -8.31
CA VAL A 92 -10.18 -5.81 -9.29
C VAL A 92 -11.08 -6.08 -10.49
N VAL A 93 -11.83 -5.05 -10.90
CA VAL A 93 -12.72 -5.11 -12.07
C VAL A 93 -12.52 -3.84 -12.88
N VAL A 94 -12.38 -4.00 -14.20
CA VAL A 94 -12.35 -2.88 -15.15
C VAL A 94 -13.52 -3.01 -16.10
N PHE A 95 -14.33 -1.98 -16.18
CA PHE A 95 -15.39 -1.84 -17.17
C PHE A 95 -14.86 -1.03 -18.35
N GLU A 96 -15.03 -1.58 -19.55
CA GLU A 96 -14.75 -0.92 -20.81
C GLU A 96 -16.08 -0.57 -21.49
N LEU A 97 -16.22 0.68 -21.90
CA LEU A 97 -17.35 1.22 -22.66
C LEU A 97 -16.83 1.72 -24.02
N PRO A 98 -16.75 0.84 -25.04
CA PRO A 98 -16.26 1.19 -26.36
C PRO A 98 -17.11 2.28 -26.99
N GLY A 99 -16.47 3.38 -27.40
CA GLY A 99 -17.13 4.52 -28.04
C GLY A 99 -18.29 5.15 -27.25
N GLY A 100 -18.36 4.90 -25.93
CA GLY A 100 -19.45 5.35 -25.06
C GLY A 100 -20.79 4.62 -25.26
N ASP A 101 -20.82 3.48 -25.97
CA ASP A 101 -22.05 2.71 -26.15
C ASP A 101 -22.27 1.71 -24.99
N PRO A 102 -23.28 1.93 -24.12
CA PRO A 102 -23.54 1.03 -22.99
C PRO A 102 -24.03 -0.36 -23.43
N LYS A 103 -24.37 -0.57 -24.71
CA LYS A 103 -24.75 -1.90 -25.23
C LYS A 103 -23.55 -2.82 -25.43
N HIS A 104 -22.35 -2.27 -25.52
CA HIS A 104 -21.11 -3.02 -25.80
C HIS A 104 -20.15 -3.01 -24.60
N ILE A 105 -20.69 -2.91 -23.37
CA ILE A 105 -19.88 -2.96 -22.16
C ILE A 105 -19.12 -4.29 -22.10
N GLN A 106 -17.80 -4.22 -21.99
CA GLN A 106 -16.95 -5.35 -21.70
C GLN A 106 -16.46 -5.27 -20.25
N VAL A 107 -16.34 -6.43 -19.60
CA VAL A 107 -15.84 -6.55 -18.23
C VAL A 107 -14.53 -7.30 -18.28
N ILE A 108 -13.47 -6.66 -17.80
CA ILE A 108 -12.14 -7.24 -17.69
C ILE A 108 -11.93 -7.58 -16.22
N GLU A 109 -11.78 -8.88 -15.95
CA GLU A 109 -11.54 -9.41 -14.61
C GLU A 109 -10.05 -9.26 -14.26
N GLY A 110 -9.78 -8.49 -13.21
CA GLY A 110 -8.45 -8.34 -12.65
C GLY A 110 -8.09 -9.43 -11.63
N PRO A 111 -6.90 -9.33 -11.02
CA PRO A 111 -6.51 -10.26 -9.96
C PRO A 111 -7.33 -10.05 -8.69
N TYR A 112 -7.33 -11.08 -7.85
CA TYR A 112 -7.79 -10.98 -6.47
C TYR A 112 -6.63 -10.56 -5.55
N LEU A 113 -6.83 -9.47 -4.81
CA LEU A 113 -5.82 -8.90 -3.92
C LEU A 113 -5.79 -9.64 -2.57
N VAL A 114 -4.62 -10.17 -2.21
CA VAL A 114 -4.42 -10.91 -0.97
C VAL A 114 -3.62 -10.09 0.04
N GLY A 115 -4.16 -9.96 1.26
CA GLY A 115 -3.51 -9.20 2.32
C GLY A 115 -4.50 -8.52 3.27
N ALA A 116 -3.97 -7.86 4.30
CA ALA A 116 -4.75 -7.00 5.17
C ALA A 116 -5.02 -5.66 4.47
N HIS A 117 -6.25 -5.15 4.57
CA HIS A 117 -6.67 -3.86 4.01
C HIS A 117 -6.59 -3.73 2.48
N GLU A 118 -6.51 -4.87 1.77
CA GLU A 118 -6.52 -4.86 0.30
C GLU A 118 -7.84 -4.38 -0.30
N ASP A 119 -8.93 -4.41 0.46
CA ASP A 119 -10.22 -3.81 0.08
C ASP A 119 -10.11 -2.29 -0.13
N LEU A 120 -9.07 -1.66 0.44
CA LEU A 120 -8.82 -0.24 0.32
C LEU A 120 -7.75 0.10 -0.72
N THR A 121 -7.17 -0.89 -1.39
CA THR A 121 -6.13 -0.64 -2.39
C THR A 121 -6.72 0.08 -3.61
N PRO A 122 -6.21 1.28 -3.99
CA PRO A 122 -6.63 1.97 -5.21
C PRO A 122 -6.15 1.22 -6.46
N VAL A 123 -6.96 1.30 -7.52
CA VAL A 123 -6.63 0.78 -8.84
C VAL A 123 -6.57 1.97 -9.78
N THR A 124 -5.45 2.15 -10.47
CA THR A 124 -5.27 3.18 -11.49
C THR A 124 -5.11 2.54 -12.85
N LEU A 125 -5.49 3.28 -13.90
CA LEU A 125 -5.39 2.82 -15.29
C LEU A 125 -4.49 3.77 -16.08
N SER A 126 -3.70 3.21 -16.97
CA SER A 126 -2.98 3.94 -18.01
C SER A 126 -3.08 3.19 -19.35
N LEU A 127 -2.94 3.92 -20.45
CA LEU A 127 -3.04 3.36 -21.80
C LEU A 127 -1.75 3.68 -22.56
N HIS A 128 -1.02 2.64 -22.95
CA HIS A 128 0.26 2.76 -23.65
C HIS A 128 0.39 1.60 -24.65
N ASP A 129 1.02 1.86 -25.79
CA ASP A 129 1.43 0.81 -26.71
C ASP A 129 2.67 0.12 -26.12
N VAL A 130 2.53 -1.15 -25.70
CA VAL A 130 3.58 -1.91 -25.02
C VAL A 130 4.21 -2.95 -25.94
N ASP A 131 3.50 -3.41 -26.97
CA ASP A 131 3.97 -4.44 -27.90
C ASP A 131 4.32 -3.91 -29.30
N GLY A 132 4.18 -2.60 -29.53
CA GLY A 132 4.58 -1.90 -30.74
C GLY A 132 3.59 -2.05 -31.90
N ASP A 133 2.36 -2.50 -31.65
CA ASP A 133 1.36 -2.72 -32.68
C ASP A 133 0.54 -1.48 -33.06
N SER A 134 0.89 -0.31 -32.49
CA SER A 134 0.20 0.98 -32.65
C SER A 134 -1.22 1.03 -32.09
N LEU A 135 -1.67 0.00 -31.38
CA LEU A 135 -2.85 0.03 -30.52
C LEU A 135 -2.39 0.35 -29.09
N LYS A 136 -3.27 0.97 -28.29
CA LYS A 136 -2.95 1.20 -26.88
C LYS A 136 -3.39 -0.01 -26.07
N ASP A 137 -2.47 -0.57 -25.31
CA ASP A 137 -2.72 -1.59 -24.32
C ASP A 137 -3.17 -0.98 -23.00
N LEU A 138 -3.92 -1.76 -22.23
CA LEU A 138 -4.44 -1.36 -20.93
C LEU A 138 -3.48 -1.78 -19.82
N LEU A 139 -2.96 -0.80 -19.10
CA LEU A 139 -2.08 -0.99 -17.96
C LEU A 139 -2.91 -0.75 -16.69
N VAL A 140 -3.06 -1.80 -15.90
CA VAL A 140 -3.74 -1.75 -14.60
C VAL A 140 -2.67 -1.69 -13.52
N GLU A 141 -2.59 -0.55 -12.85
CA GLU A 141 -1.65 -0.28 -11.77
C GLU A 141 -2.33 -0.49 -10.42
N ILE A 142 -1.72 -1.34 -9.60
CA ILE A 142 -2.20 -1.71 -8.27
C ILE A 142 -1.00 -1.60 -7.32
N ARG A 143 -0.99 -0.57 -6.48
CA ARG A 143 0.14 -0.20 -5.60
C ARG A 143 1.43 0.10 -6.36
N GLN A 144 2.24 -0.93 -6.59
CA GLN A 144 3.56 -0.89 -7.25
C GLN A 144 3.68 -2.00 -8.29
N GLU A 145 2.60 -2.75 -8.51
CA GLU A 145 2.51 -3.78 -9.53
C GLU A 145 1.71 -3.24 -10.70
N GLN A 146 2.12 -3.61 -11.90
CA GLN A 146 1.50 -3.21 -13.14
C GLN A 146 1.16 -4.47 -13.92
N ILE A 147 -0.10 -4.58 -14.31
CA ILE A 147 -0.63 -5.70 -15.09
C ILE A 147 -0.99 -5.15 -16.46
N VAL A 148 -0.43 -5.75 -17.49
CA VAL A 148 -0.65 -5.36 -18.88
C VAL A 148 -1.73 -6.25 -19.47
N TYR A 149 -2.71 -5.66 -20.11
CA TYR A 149 -3.70 -6.32 -20.96
C TYR A 149 -3.51 -5.82 -22.39
N LEU A 150 -3.20 -6.75 -23.30
CA LEU A 150 -2.99 -6.42 -24.70
C LEU A 150 -4.31 -6.23 -25.42
N HIS A 151 -4.36 -5.24 -26.30
CA HIS A 151 -5.52 -5.02 -27.15
C HIS A 151 -5.46 -5.94 -28.38
N ARG A 152 -6.26 -7.01 -28.38
CA ARG A 152 -6.29 -7.99 -29.49
C ARG A 152 -7.73 -8.27 -29.91
N ASP A 153 -7.97 -8.27 -31.22
CA ASP A 153 -9.27 -8.60 -31.83
C ASP A 153 -10.46 -7.76 -31.30
N GLY A 154 -10.22 -6.53 -30.81
CA GLY A 154 -11.25 -5.65 -30.25
C GLY A 154 -11.62 -5.94 -28.79
N ALA A 155 -10.77 -6.66 -28.06
CA ALA A 155 -10.90 -6.89 -26.63
C ALA A 155 -9.54 -6.81 -25.93
N PHE A 156 -9.56 -6.55 -24.63
CA PHE A 156 -8.37 -6.57 -23.78
C PHE A 156 -8.21 -7.96 -23.15
N ARG A 157 -7.03 -8.57 -23.34
CA ARG A 157 -6.71 -9.88 -22.75
C ARG A 157 -5.33 -9.90 -22.12
N LEU A 158 -5.11 -10.83 -21.20
CA LEU A 158 -3.76 -11.09 -20.70
C LEU A 158 -2.84 -11.54 -21.85
N PRO A 159 -1.56 -11.13 -21.85
CA PRO A 159 -0.59 -11.60 -22.82
C PRO A 159 -0.38 -13.12 -22.69
N THR A 160 -0.09 -13.75 -23.82
CA THR A 160 0.37 -15.15 -23.84
C THR A 160 1.79 -15.24 -23.28
N PRO A 161 2.28 -16.44 -22.88
CA PRO A 161 3.64 -16.59 -22.37
C PRO A 161 4.72 -16.10 -23.35
N GLU A 162 4.49 -16.24 -24.66
CA GLU A 162 5.39 -15.76 -25.71
C GLU A 162 5.41 -14.23 -25.78
N GLU A 163 4.23 -13.59 -25.78
CA GLU A 163 4.09 -12.12 -25.76
C GLU A 163 4.64 -11.51 -24.45
N HIS A 164 4.44 -12.18 -23.31
CA HIS A 164 5.05 -11.75 -22.04
C HIS A 164 6.58 -11.72 -22.11
N ALA A 165 7.18 -12.72 -22.76
CA ALA A 165 8.63 -12.79 -22.91
C ALA A 165 9.16 -11.69 -23.84
N SER A 166 8.44 -11.36 -24.92
CA SER A 166 8.84 -10.25 -25.80
C SER A 166 8.76 -8.90 -25.10
N ILE A 167 7.69 -8.64 -24.35
CA ILE A 167 7.52 -7.39 -23.58
C ILE A 167 8.63 -7.23 -22.54
N GLN A 168 9.03 -8.32 -21.86
CA GLN A 168 10.14 -8.27 -20.90
C GLN A 168 11.47 -7.95 -21.57
N LEU A 169 11.75 -8.54 -22.72
CA LEU A 169 12.98 -8.28 -23.47
C LEU A 169 13.09 -6.83 -23.93
N GLU A 170 11.97 -6.22 -24.31
CA GLU A 170 11.91 -4.82 -24.74
C GLU A 170 12.04 -3.85 -23.57
N ARG A 171 11.55 -4.22 -22.38
CA ARG A 171 11.66 -3.40 -21.16
C ARG A 171 13.08 -3.31 -20.58
N ASP A 172 13.92 -4.30 -20.89
CA ASP A 172 15.30 -4.40 -20.39
C ASP A 172 16.33 -3.76 -21.35
N GLN A 173 15.90 -3.21 -22.49
CA GLN A 173 16.74 -2.45 -23.44
C GLN A 173 16.68 -0.95 -23.18
#